data_AF-A0A9D5YHK0-F1
#
_entry.id   AF-A0A9D5YHK0-F1
#
_cell.length_a   1.000
_cell.length_b   1.000
_cell.length_c   1.000
_cell.angle_alpha   90.00
_cell.angle_beta   90.00
_cell.angle_gamma   90.00
#
_symmetry.space_group_name_H-M   'P 1'
#
loop_
_entity.id
_entity.type
_entity.pdbx_description
1 polymer ?
#
loop_
_entity_poly.entity_id
_entity_poly.type
_entity_poly.pdbx_seq_one_letter_code
_entity_poly.pdbx_strand_id
1 'polypeptide(L)'
;MKSDGKILLAFCLNLLFSVVEFVGGLFTGSVAIISDSIHDFGDAFSIGASYIFERVSLKKPDKHYTYGYYRYSVLGSVIQSAILLGGSVLVIYHAVMRLLHPQPIHYNGMIVLAIVGFAVNFIAAWFTAGGESLNRKAINLHMIEDVLGWAIVLIGAVVMHFTDWAFLDPVLSICLAVFIAFNALKNLKVVLDIFLEKTPGNVDIAEITEHLTHLNGVQSVHHLHIWSMDGYKNAATLHVVTAGDTAQVKKLVKQELAEHGIVHVTVECEAPEEECRESGCEGIPHTDSHHHGHHHGHHHH
;
A
#
# COMPACT_ATOMS: atom_id res chain seq x y z
N MET A 1 0.27 24.70 -7.48
CA MET A 1 0.40 25.34 -8.82
C MET A 1 1.80 25.23 -9.45
N LYS A 2 2.94 25.55 -8.79
CA LYS A 2 4.29 25.29 -9.37
C LYS A 2 4.78 23.83 -9.28
N SER A 3 4.16 23.00 -8.42
CA SER A 3 4.52 21.58 -8.21
C SER A 3 3.93 20.65 -9.26
N ASP A 4 2.74 20.97 -9.77
CA ASP A 4 1.94 20.04 -10.57
C ASP A 4 2.50 19.88 -12.00
N GLY A 5 3.04 20.96 -12.58
CA GLY A 5 3.64 20.93 -13.92
C GLY A 5 4.95 20.13 -13.99
N LYS A 6 5.74 20.10 -12.91
CA LYS A 6 6.98 19.30 -12.86
C LYS A 6 6.68 17.81 -12.75
N ILE A 7 5.67 17.46 -11.98
CA ILE A 7 5.19 16.07 -11.84
C ILE A 7 4.60 15.59 -13.16
N LEU A 8 3.77 16.41 -13.81
CA LEU A 8 3.22 16.09 -15.12
C LEU A 8 4.31 15.96 -16.19
N LEU A 9 5.34 16.81 -16.15
CA LEU A 9 6.48 16.69 -17.05
C LEU A 9 7.24 15.38 -16.82
N ALA A 10 7.56 15.04 -15.58
CA ALA A 10 8.23 13.77 -15.24
C ALA A 10 7.39 12.57 -15.70
N PHE A 11 6.08 12.60 -15.49
CA PHE A 11 5.15 11.59 -15.97
C PHE A 11 5.17 11.45 -17.51
N CYS A 12 5.04 12.57 -18.24
CA CYS A 12 5.04 12.54 -19.70
C CYS A 12 6.40 12.10 -20.26
N LEU A 13 7.51 12.47 -19.61
CA LEU A 13 8.84 12.00 -19.95
C LEU A 13 8.95 10.49 -19.76
N ASN A 14 8.52 9.95 -18.62
CA ASN A 14 8.57 8.51 -18.35
C ASN A 14 7.71 7.73 -19.34
N LEU A 15 6.48 8.19 -19.56
CA LEU A 15 5.56 7.55 -20.51
C LEU A 15 6.11 7.56 -21.94
N LEU A 16 6.66 8.68 -22.41
CA LEU A 16 7.26 8.74 -23.75
C LEU A 16 8.52 7.89 -23.84
N PHE A 17 9.34 7.89 -22.79
CA PHE A 17 10.58 7.14 -22.75
C PHE A 17 10.32 5.62 -22.72
N SER A 18 9.31 5.14 -21.98
CA SER A 18 8.90 3.73 -22.01
C SER A 18 8.55 3.22 -23.42
N VAL A 19 8.02 4.07 -24.30
CA VAL A 19 7.78 3.71 -25.71
C VAL A 19 9.11 3.56 -26.45
N VAL A 20 10.07 4.46 -26.21
CA VAL A 20 11.42 4.39 -26.80
C VAL A 20 12.16 3.14 -26.31
N GLU A 21 12.05 2.82 -25.03
CA GLU A 21 12.61 1.61 -24.44
C GLU A 21 11.98 0.35 -25.02
N PHE A 22 10.65 0.30 -25.15
CA PHE A 22 9.98 -0.87 -25.72
C PHE A 22 10.48 -1.14 -27.14
N VAL A 23 10.51 -0.10 -27.98
CA VAL A 23 11.04 -0.17 -29.35
C VAL A 23 12.53 -0.53 -29.34
N GLY A 24 13.33 0.09 -28.47
CA GLY A 24 14.75 -0.17 -28.31
C GLY A 24 15.08 -1.58 -27.80
N GLY A 25 14.26 -2.13 -26.92
CA GLY A 25 14.33 -3.49 -26.40
C GLY A 25 14.06 -4.51 -27.49
N LEU A 26 13.06 -4.26 -28.35
CA LEU A 26 12.83 -5.06 -29.55
C LEU A 26 14.01 -5.00 -30.53
N PHE A 27 14.57 -3.82 -30.77
CA PHE A 27 15.72 -3.65 -31.68
C PHE A 27 17.00 -4.30 -31.14
N THR A 28 17.24 -4.20 -29.84
CA THR A 28 18.44 -4.79 -29.21
C THR A 28 18.29 -6.27 -28.92
N GLY A 29 17.04 -6.74 -28.88
CA GLY A 29 16.68 -8.03 -28.35
C GLY A 29 16.89 -8.14 -26.83
N SER A 30 17.16 -7.08 -26.08
CA SER A 30 17.38 -7.21 -24.62
C SER A 30 16.06 -7.44 -23.88
N VAL A 31 15.98 -8.51 -23.09
CA VAL A 31 14.85 -8.75 -22.19
C VAL A 31 14.87 -7.76 -21.03
N ALA A 32 16.05 -7.32 -20.59
CA ALA A 32 16.16 -6.33 -19.52
C ALA A 32 15.56 -4.99 -19.92
N ILE A 33 15.83 -4.50 -21.13
CA ILE A 33 15.24 -3.25 -21.64
C ILE A 33 13.73 -3.41 -21.86
N ILE A 34 13.28 -4.56 -22.37
CA ILE A 34 11.83 -4.82 -22.52
C ILE A 34 11.16 -4.87 -21.14
N SER A 35 11.79 -5.49 -20.15
CA SER A 35 11.30 -5.54 -18.77
C SER A 35 11.09 -4.15 -18.19
N ASP A 36 12.09 -3.28 -18.33
CA ASP A 36 12.04 -1.90 -17.87
C ASP A 36 10.91 -1.14 -18.56
N SER A 37 10.77 -1.29 -19.89
CA SER A 37 9.68 -0.65 -20.63
C SER A 37 8.29 -1.08 -20.19
N ILE A 38 8.10 -2.36 -19.82
CA ILE A 38 6.83 -2.88 -19.31
C ILE A 38 6.57 -2.34 -17.90
N HIS A 39 7.61 -2.24 -17.08
CA HIS A 39 7.54 -1.65 -15.74
C HIS A 39 7.12 -0.18 -15.82
N ASP A 40 7.84 0.64 -16.58
CA ASP A 40 7.64 2.08 -16.69
C ASP A 40 6.29 2.42 -17.34
N PHE A 41 5.91 1.67 -18.37
CA PHE A 41 4.59 1.80 -18.97
C PHE A 41 3.48 1.40 -17.99
N GLY A 42 3.68 0.30 -17.26
CA GLY A 42 2.78 -0.18 -16.22
C GLY A 42 2.58 0.86 -15.13
N ASP A 43 3.65 1.51 -14.69
CA ASP A 43 3.61 2.58 -13.68
C ASP A 43 2.96 3.85 -14.21
N ALA A 44 3.30 4.30 -15.41
CA ALA A 44 2.66 5.46 -16.01
C ALA A 44 1.14 5.23 -16.17
N PHE A 45 0.72 4.07 -16.67
CA PHE A 45 -0.69 3.74 -16.76
C PHE A 45 -1.35 3.69 -15.38
N SER A 46 -0.70 3.04 -14.41
CA SER A 46 -1.21 2.87 -13.05
C SER A 46 -1.34 4.18 -12.28
N ILE A 47 -0.38 5.11 -12.45
CA ILE A 47 -0.43 6.46 -11.89
C ILE A 47 -1.60 7.23 -12.51
N GLY A 48 -1.78 7.14 -13.83
CA GLY A 48 -2.91 7.77 -14.52
C GLY A 48 -4.26 7.25 -14.02
N ALA A 49 -4.40 5.93 -13.89
CA ALA A 49 -5.58 5.30 -13.32
C ALA A 49 -5.80 5.73 -11.86
N SER A 50 -4.78 5.62 -11.02
CA SER A 50 -4.83 6.00 -9.60
C SER A 50 -5.21 7.47 -9.41
N TYR A 51 -4.73 8.37 -10.29
CA TYR A 51 -5.15 9.76 -10.27
C TYR A 51 -6.65 9.94 -10.53
N ILE A 52 -7.22 9.22 -11.49
CA ILE A 52 -8.66 9.26 -11.77
C ILE A 52 -9.45 8.73 -10.57
N PHE A 53 -9.02 7.59 -10.02
CA PHE A 53 -9.62 6.97 -8.85
C PHE A 53 -9.57 7.86 -7.61
N GLU A 54 -8.44 8.55 -7.39
CA GLU A 54 -8.27 9.53 -6.32
C GLU A 54 -9.18 10.75 -6.52
N ARG A 55 -9.33 11.24 -7.75
CA ARG A 55 -10.28 12.34 -8.03
C ARG A 55 -11.73 11.93 -7.73
N VAL A 56 -12.07 10.67 -7.95
CA VAL A 56 -13.39 10.12 -7.58
C VAL A 56 -13.51 9.97 -6.06
N SER A 57 -12.44 9.58 -5.36
CA SER A 57 -12.44 9.38 -3.90
C SER A 57 -12.78 10.65 -3.10
N LEU A 58 -12.43 11.82 -3.64
CA LEU A 58 -12.69 13.13 -3.06
C LEU A 58 -14.15 13.61 -3.16
N LYS A 59 -15.03 12.86 -3.84
CA LYS A 59 -16.46 13.21 -3.92
C LYS A 59 -17.13 13.10 -2.54
N LYS A 60 -18.03 14.04 -2.26
CA LYS A 60 -18.84 14.03 -1.03
C LYS A 60 -19.80 12.82 -1.03
N PRO A 61 -20.21 12.34 0.16
CA PRO A 61 -21.23 11.31 0.27
C PRO A 61 -22.54 11.67 -0.42
N ASP A 62 -23.23 10.65 -0.92
CA ASP A 62 -24.56 10.74 -1.52
C ASP A 62 -25.45 9.55 -1.11
N LYS A 63 -26.65 9.46 -1.69
CA LYS A 63 -27.63 8.40 -1.37
C LYS A 63 -27.20 6.99 -1.80
N HIS A 64 -26.21 6.86 -2.69
CA HIS A 64 -25.68 5.59 -3.17
C HIS A 64 -24.39 5.21 -2.44
N TYR A 65 -23.54 6.20 -2.14
CA TYR A 65 -22.31 6.06 -1.37
C TYR A 65 -22.44 6.87 -0.08
N THR A 66 -23.13 6.30 0.91
CA THR A 66 -23.49 6.96 2.18
C THR A 66 -22.28 7.33 3.04
N TYR A 67 -21.22 6.54 2.93
CA TYR A 67 -19.92 6.80 3.55
C TYR A 67 -19.00 7.67 2.69
N GLY A 68 -19.41 8.03 1.47
CA GLY A 68 -18.54 8.69 0.49
C GLY A 68 -17.77 7.72 -0.39
N TYR A 69 -16.92 8.29 -1.24
CA TYR A 69 -16.24 7.56 -2.32
C TYR A 69 -14.81 7.11 -1.94
N TYR A 70 -14.44 7.17 -0.66
CA TYR A 70 -13.06 6.99 -0.18
C TYR A 70 -12.36 5.72 -0.71
N ARG A 71 -13.08 4.59 -0.78
CA ARG A 71 -12.56 3.31 -1.28
C ARG A 71 -12.18 3.29 -2.76
N TYR A 72 -12.55 4.30 -3.57
CA TYR A 72 -12.07 4.40 -4.95
C TYR A 72 -10.55 4.61 -4.99
N SER A 73 -9.95 5.34 -4.04
CA SER A 73 -8.49 5.49 -3.95
C SER A 73 -7.80 4.13 -3.76
N VAL A 74 -8.34 3.34 -2.81
CA VAL A 74 -7.89 1.97 -2.50
C VAL A 74 -8.01 1.05 -3.72
N LEU A 75 -9.11 1.16 -4.48
CA LEU A 75 -9.31 0.41 -5.73
C LEU A 75 -8.26 0.75 -6.80
N GLY A 76 -7.87 2.02 -6.91
CA GLY A 76 -6.76 2.45 -7.77
C GLY A 76 -5.46 1.71 -7.44
N SER A 77 -5.13 1.61 -6.15
CA SER A 77 -3.95 0.88 -5.68
C SER A 77 -4.02 -0.64 -5.93
N VAL A 78 -5.20 -1.25 -5.90
CA VAL A 78 -5.38 -2.67 -6.29
C VAL A 78 -5.05 -2.86 -7.77
N ILE A 79 -5.63 -2.01 -8.63
CA ILE A 79 -5.42 -2.08 -10.08
C ILE A 79 -3.94 -1.90 -10.42
N GLN A 80 -3.28 -0.90 -9.80
CA GLN A 80 -1.84 -0.70 -9.94
C GLN A 80 -1.06 -1.96 -9.57
N SER A 81 -1.34 -2.54 -8.40
CA SER A 81 -0.63 -3.73 -7.94
C SER A 81 -0.86 -4.92 -8.88
N ALA A 82 -2.08 -5.08 -9.41
CA ALA A 82 -2.39 -6.15 -10.36
C ALA A 82 -1.64 -6.00 -11.69
N ILE A 83 -1.50 -4.76 -12.20
CA ILE A 83 -0.75 -4.49 -13.43
C ILE A 83 0.73 -4.82 -13.24
N LEU A 84 1.34 -4.39 -12.14
CA LEU A 84 2.75 -4.67 -11.85
C LEU A 84 3.01 -6.17 -11.66
N LEU A 85 2.11 -6.89 -11.00
CA LEU A 85 2.22 -8.34 -10.85
C LEU A 85 2.07 -9.08 -12.19
N GLY A 86 1.08 -8.70 -13.00
CA GLY A 86 0.89 -9.26 -14.34
C GLY A 86 2.10 -9.01 -15.24
N GLY A 87 2.63 -7.78 -15.25
CA GLY A 87 3.84 -7.40 -15.98
C GLY A 87 5.06 -8.21 -15.51
N SER A 88 5.26 -8.34 -14.19
CA SER A 88 6.36 -9.12 -13.63
C SER A 88 6.31 -10.60 -14.04
N VAL A 89 5.12 -11.21 -14.04
CA VAL A 89 4.94 -12.60 -14.50
C VAL A 89 5.30 -12.75 -15.98
N LEU A 90 4.88 -11.80 -16.83
CA LEU A 90 5.23 -11.80 -18.25
C LEU A 90 6.74 -11.67 -18.48
N VAL A 91 7.40 -10.75 -17.76
CA VAL A 91 8.86 -10.60 -17.84
C VAL A 91 9.58 -11.86 -17.42
N ILE A 92 9.22 -12.44 -16.26
CA ILE A 92 9.83 -13.67 -15.76
C ILE A 92 9.66 -14.80 -16.78
N TYR A 93 8.47 -14.94 -17.37
CA TYR A 93 8.22 -15.92 -18.42
C TYR A 93 9.17 -15.73 -19.62
N HIS A 94 9.26 -14.50 -20.16
CA HIS A 94 10.14 -14.21 -21.30
C HIS A 94 11.62 -14.39 -20.97
N ALA A 95 12.06 -14.00 -19.78
CA ALA A 95 13.44 -14.15 -19.32
C ALA A 95 13.82 -15.62 -19.11
N VAL A 96 12.92 -16.44 -18.56
CA VAL A 96 13.13 -17.89 -18.44
C VAL A 96 13.21 -18.53 -19.83
N MET A 97 12.32 -18.15 -20.77
CA MET A 97 12.40 -18.64 -22.15
C MET A 97 13.72 -18.26 -22.83
N ARG A 98 14.24 -17.05 -22.54
CA ARG A 98 15.54 -16.57 -23.04
C ARG A 98 16.72 -17.36 -22.47
N LEU A 99 16.64 -17.80 -21.21
CA LEU A 99 17.65 -18.69 -20.60
C LEU A 99 17.66 -20.07 -21.24
N LEU A 100 16.47 -20.62 -21.53
CA LEU A 100 16.33 -21.93 -22.17
C LEU A 100 16.69 -21.90 -23.67
N HIS A 101 16.41 -20.79 -24.34
CA HIS A 101 16.69 -20.57 -25.75
C HIS A 101 17.46 -19.25 -25.94
N PRO A 102 18.79 -19.27 -25.75
CA PRO A 102 19.62 -18.08 -25.90
C PRO A 102 19.47 -17.45 -27.29
N GLN A 103 19.24 -16.14 -27.30
CA GLN A 103 19.15 -15.33 -28.52
C GLN A 103 20.21 -14.23 -28.45
N PRO A 104 20.84 -13.87 -29.58
CA PRO A 104 21.86 -12.83 -29.63
C PRO A 104 21.30 -11.49 -29.16
N ILE A 105 22.15 -10.68 -28.54
CA ILE A 105 21.82 -9.34 -28.03
C ILE A 105 22.73 -8.34 -28.75
N HIS A 106 22.14 -7.24 -29.23
CA HIS A 106 22.92 -6.14 -29.81
C HIS A 106 23.47 -5.24 -28.69
N TYR A 107 24.61 -5.64 -28.11
CA TYR A 107 25.22 -4.96 -26.95
C TYR A 107 25.47 -3.48 -27.16
N ASN A 108 25.91 -3.05 -28.36
CA ASN A 108 26.16 -1.62 -28.64
C ASN A 108 24.89 -0.79 -28.52
N GLY A 109 23.76 -1.30 -29.05
CA GLY A 109 22.47 -0.65 -28.93
C GLY A 109 21.98 -0.64 -27.48
N MET A 110 22.19 -1.75 -26.75
CA MET A 110 21.84 -1.88 -25.34
C MET A 110 22.61 -0.87 -24.47
N ILE A 111 23.91 -0.70 -24.69
CA ILE A 111 24.75 0.28 -23.98
C ILE A 111 24.28 1.71 -24.26
N VAL A 112 24.02 2.05 -25.53
CA VAL A 112 23.55 3.40 -25.89
C VAL A 112 22.20 3.69 -25.22
N LEU A 113 21.25 2.76 -25.28
CA LEU A 113 19.97 2.92 -24.60
C LEU A 113 20.15 3.02 -23.09
N ALA A 114 21.06 2.23 -22.51
CA ALA A 114 21.31 2.28 -21.08
C ALA A 114 21.92 3.59 -20.59
N ILE A 115 22.80 4.20 -21.38
CA ILE A 115 23.32 5.54 -21.10
C ILE A 115 22.20 6.58 -21.20
N VAL A 116 21.34 6.49 -22.22
CA VAL A 116 20.23 7.42 -22.40
C VAL A 116 19.21 7.28 -21.27
N GLY A 117 18.82 6.06 -20.90
CA GLY A 117 17.87 5.81 -19.82
C GLY A 117 18.41 6.25 -18.46
N PHE A 118 19.67 5.93 -18.17
CA PHE A 118 20.34 6.47 -16.99
C PHE A 118 20.30 8.00 -16.95
N ALA A 119 20.61 8.67 -18.07
CA ALA A 119 20.63 10.13 -18.13
C ALA A 119 19.23 10.75 -17.96
N VAL A 120 18.21 10.18 -18.63
CA VAL A 120 16.82 10.66 -18.55
C VAL A 120 16.30 10.53 -17.12
N ASN A 121 16.44 9.36 -16.50
CA ASN A 121 15.99 9.11 -15.14
C ASN A 121 16.79 9.92 -14.11
N PHE A 122 18.10 10.11 -14.32
CA PHE A 122 18.91 10.96 -13.46
C PHE A 122 18.47 12.43 -13.51
N ILE A 123 18.18 12.94 -14.71
CA ILE A 123 17.65 14.30 -14.88
C ILE A 123 16.28 14.44 -14.20
N ALA A 124 15.40 13.46 -14.35
CA ALA A 124 14.09 13.44 -13.70
C ALA A 124 14.20 13.39 -12.16
N ALA A 125 15.09 12.57 -11.63
CA ALA A 125 15.42 12.51 -10.21
C ALA A 125 15.96 13.86 -9.71
N TRP A 126 16.90 14.47 -10.43
CA TRP A 126 17.46 15.77 -10.06
C TRP A 126 16.39 16.88 -10.00
N PHE A 127 15.48 16.92 -10.98
CA PHE A 127 14.39 17.90 -10.97
C PHE A 127 13.41 17.72 -9.81
N THR A 128 13.24 16.48 -9.34
CA THR A 128 12.29 16.13 -8.28
C THR A 128 12.90 16.25 -6.87
N ALA A 129 14.22 16.16 -6.71
CA ALA A 129 14.94 16.10 -5.43
C ALA A 129 14.65 17.22 -4.41
N GLY A 130 14.47 18.48 -4.83
CA GLY A 130 14.24 19.61 -3.90
C GLY A 130 12.80 19.74 -3.37
N GLY A 131 12.10 18.62 -3.17
CA GLY A 131 10.66 18.57 -2.90
C GLY A 131 10.30 18.36 -1.45
N GLU A 132 9.54 19.29 -0.88
CA GLU A 132 9.05 19.15 0.49
C GLU A 132 7.81 18.27 0.59
N SER A 133 6.99 18.17 -0.48
CA SER A 133 5.76 17.37 -0.45
C SER A 133 6.07 15.87 -0.47
N LEU A 134 5.30 15.10 0.31
CA LEU A 134 5.41 13.63 0.37
C LEU A 134 5.27 13.00 -1.02
N ASN A 135 4.33 13.48 -1.83
CA ASN A 135 4.16 13.00 -3.20
C ASN A 135 5.41 13.21 -4.07
N ARG A 136 6.09 14.36 -3.94
CA ARG A 136 7.30 14.64 -4.71
C ARG A 136 8.50 13.85 -4.21
N LYS A 137 8.59 13.57 -2.90
CA LYS A 137 9.58 12.64 -2.34
C LYS A 137 9.37 11.21 -2.83
N ALA A 138 8.11 10.75 -2.89
CA ALA A 138 7.76 9.43 -3.42
C ALA A 138 8.15 9.30 -4.91
N ILE A 139 7.79 10.29 -5.73
CA ILE A 139 8.20 10.33 -7.14
C ILE A 139 9.72 10.36 -7.26
N ASN A 140 10.41 11.17 -6.45
CA ASN A 140 11.87 11.24 -6.50
C ASN A 140 12.53 9.90 -6.14
N LEU A 141 12.01 9.20 -5.13
CA LEU A 141 12.50 7.88 -4.75
C LEU A 141 12.36 6.88 -5.89
N HIS A 142 11.20 6.86 -6.57
CA HIS A 142 10.97 6.03 -7.75
C HIS A 142 11.97 6.36 -8.88
N MET A 143 12.18 7.64 -9.20
CA MET A 143 13.19 8.01 -10.22
C MET A 143 14.62 7.57 -9.82
N ILE A 144 14.94 7.50 -8.52
CA ILE A 144 16.22 6.96 -8.06
C ILE A 144 16.28 5.45 -8.25
N GLU A 145 15.18 4.72 -8.03
CA GLU A 145 15.08 3.29 -8.32
C GLU A 145 15.36 3.02 -9.80
N ASP A 146 14.77 3.81 -10.70
CA ASP A 146 14.99 3.69 -12.15
C ASP A 146 16.43 4.00 -12.54
N VAL A 147 17.04 5.04 -11.94
CA VAL A 147 18.47 5.34 -12.14
C VAL A 147 19.35 4.15 -11.75
N LEU A 148 19.04 3.48 -10.63
CA LEU A 148 19.77 2.30 -10.19
C LEU A 148 19.52 1.11 -11.12
N GLY A 149 18.29 0.91 -11.59
CA GLY A 149 17.94 -0.09 -12.59
C GLY A 149 18.76 0.08 -13.87
N TRP A 150 18.74 1.28 -14.44
CA TRP A 150 19.51 1.62 -15.63
C TRP A 150 21.02 1.51 -15.44
N ALA A 151 21.55 1.83 -14.24
CA ALA A 151 22.95 1.60 -13.92
C ALA A 151 23.31 0.11 -13.93
N ILE A 152 22.44 -0.75 -13.38
CA ILE A 152 22.62 -2.21 -13.39
C ILE A 152 22.59 -2.73 -14.83
N VAL A 153 21.64 -2.28 -15.65
CA VAL A 153 21.53 -2.65 -17.07
C VAL A 153 22.76 -2.20 -17.85
N LEU A 154 23.27 -0.99 -17.61
CA LEU A 154 24.48 -0.47 -18.26
C LEU A 154 25.71 -1.30 -17.89
N ILE A 155 25.92 -1.57 -16.61
CA ILE A 155 27.03 -2.40 -16.13
C ILE A 155 26.93 -3.80 -16.74
N GLY A 156 25.74 -4.40 -16.73
CA GLY A 156 25.47 -5.69 -17.35
C GLY A 156 25.79 -5.69 -18.85
N ALA A 157 25.35 -4.67 -19.58
CA ALA A 157 25.60 -4.53 -21.02
C ALA A 157 27.10 -4.41 -21.34
N VAL A 158 27.84 -3.62 -20.56
CA VAL A 158 29.29 -3.49 -20.71
C VAL A 158 30.00 -4.82 -20.41
N VAL A 159 29.63 -5.51 -19.34
CA VAL A 159 30.21 -6.83 -19.03
C VAL A 159 29.92 -7.83 -20.15
N MET A 160 28.66 -7.92 -20.61
CA MET A 160 28.28 -8.83 -21.71
C MET A 160 29.03 -8.52 -23.01
N HIS A 161 29.28 -7.23 -23.31
CA HIS A 161 30.04 -6.83 -24.49
C HIS A 161 31.48 -7.38 -24.50
N PHE A 162 32.11 -7.56 -23.34
CA PHE A 162 33.48 -8.06 -23.23
C PHE A 162 33.61 -9.54 -22.88
N THR A 163 32.54 -10.19 -22.39
CA THR A 163 32.59 -11.55 -21.83
C THR A 163 31.74 -12.58 -22.58
N ASP A 164 30.93 -12.16 -23.56
CA ASP A 164 29.94 -12.98 -24.27
C ASP A 164 28.90 -13.66 -23.35
N TRP A 165 28.76 -13.20 -22.11
CA TRP A 165 27.84 -13.74 -21.11
C TRP A 165 26.39 -13.28 -21.33
N ALA A 166 25.81 -13.59 -22.49
CA ALA A 166 24.45 -13.19 -22.87
C ALA A 166 23.35 -13.64 -21.88
N PHE A 167 23.64 -14.65 -21.04
CA PHE A 167 22.71 -15.10 -19.99
C PHE A 167 22.51 -14.07 -18.88
N LEU A 168 23.39 -13.07 -18.74
CA LEU A 168 23.25 -12.02 -17.72
C LEU A 168 21.99 -11.18 -17.95
N ASP A 169 21.61 -10.89 -19.19
CA ASP A 169 20.40 -10.11 -19.52
C ASP A 169 19.12 -10.71 -18.93
N PRO A 170 18.77 -11.99 -19.17
CA PRO A 170 17.59 -12.57 -18.55
C PRO A 170 17.74 -12.80 -17.04
N VAL A 171 18.94 -13.03 -16.50
CA VAL A 171 19.14 -13.10 -15.04
C VAL A 171 18.81 -11.77 -14.38
N LEU A 172 19.34 -10.65 -14.91
CA LEU A 172 19.05 -9.31 -14.43
C LEU A 172 17.56 -8.98 -14.53
N SER A 173 16.91 -9.39 -15.62
CA SER A 173 15.47 -9.20 -15.83
C SER A 173 14.63 -9.95 -14.78
N ILE A 174 14.99 -11.20 -14.45
CA ILE A 174 14.32 -11.99 -13.41
C ILE A 174 14.51 -11.33 -12.05
N CYS A 175 15.74 -10.90 -11.71
CA CYS A 175 16.00 -10.23 -10.45
C CYS A 175 15.16 -8.95 -10.29
N LEU A 176 15.10 -8.11 -11.32
CA LEU A 176 14.29 -6.88 -11.32
C LEU A 176 12.80 -7.21 -11.20
N ALA A 177 12.28 -8.12 -12.02
CA ALA A 177 10.88 -8.50 -11.99
C ALA A 177 10.44 -9.12 -10.65
N VAL A 178 11.29 -9.93 -10.01
CA VAL A 178 11.02 -10.49 -8.67
C VAL A 178 11.00 -9.39 -7.62
N PHE A 179 11.90 -8.41 -7.70
CA PHE A 179 11.91 -7.26 -6.80
C PHE A 179 10.63 -6.43 -6.92
N ILE A 180 10.21 -6.11 -8.16
CA ILE A 180 8.96 -5.39 -8.44
C ILE A 180 7.76 -6.19 -7.92
N ALA A 181 7.68 -7.49 -8.25
CA ALA A 181 6.59 -8.35 -7.81
C ALA A 181 6.48 -8.43 -6.28
N PHE A 182 7.60 -8.53 -5.56
CA PHE A 182 7.62 -8.56 -4.11
C PHE A 182 7.04 -7.28 -3.49
N ASN A 183 7.44 -6.11 -4.00
CA ASN A 183 6.92 -4.82 -3.54
C ASN A 183 5.43 -4.67 -3.88
N ALA A 184 5.02 -5.07 -5.08
CA ALA A 184 3.62 -5.06 -5.49
C ALA A 184 2.74 -5.99 -4.63
N LEU A 185 3.22 -7.18 -4.27
CA LEU A 185 2.53 -8.10 -3.35
C LEU A 185 2.38 -7.51 -1.95
N LYS A 186 3.43 -6.87 -1.43
CA LYS A 186 3.39 -6.20 -0.12
C LYS A 186 2.35 -5.08 -0.13
N ASN A 187 2.33 -4.26 -1.16
CA ASN A 187 1.34 -3.20 -1.32
C ASN A 187 -0.09 -3.77 -1.45
N LEU A 188 -0.28 -4.78 -2.31
CA LEU A 188 -1.56 -5.44 -2.50
C LEU A 188 -2.12 -5.98 -1.18
N LYS A 189 -1.28 -6.59 -0.33
CA LYS A 189 -1.69 -7.07 1.00
C LYS A 189 -2.25 -5.95 1.87
N VAL A 190 -1.58 -4.80 1.94
CA VAL A 190 -2.05 -3.64 2.74
C VAL A 190 -3.39 -3.13 2.22
N VAL A 191 -3.54 -3.05 0.90
CA VAL A 191 -4.77 -2.56 0.25
C VAL A 191 -5.93 -3.55 0.42
N LEU A 192 -5.65 -4.85 0.36
CA LEU A 192 -6.64 -5.90 0.65
C LEU A 192 -7.04 -5.92 2.13
N ASP A 193 -6.11 -5.70 3.06
CA ASP A 193 -6.40 -5.57 4.49
C ASP A 193 -7.46 -4.46 4.73
N ILE A 194 -7.42 -3.34 3.98
CA ILE A 194 -8.43 -2.28 4.05
C ILE A 194 -9.79 -2.76 3.53
N PHE A 195 -9.84 -3.48 2.41
CA PHE A 195 -11.09 -4.01 1.85
C PHE A 195 -11.74 -5.06 2.74
N LEU A 196 -10.93 -5.86 3.42
CA LEU A 196 -11.34 -6.88 4.36
C LEU A 196 -11.68 -6.32 5.74
N GLU A 197 -11.65 -4.99 5.90
CA GLU A 197 -11.98 -4.29 7.15
C GLU A 197 -11.13 -4.75 8.34
N LYS A 198 -9.89 -5.17 8.05
CA LYS A 198 -8.93 -5.55 9.07
C LYS A 198 -8.57 -4.32 9.90
N THR A 199 -8.35 -4.55 11.19
CA THR A 199 -7.86 -3.52 12.11
C THR A 199 -6.61 -2.84 11.53
N PRO A 200 -6.58 -1.49 11.45
CA PRO A 200 -5.43 -0.76 10.95
C PRO A 200 -4.17 -1.08 11.76
N GLY A 201 -3.02 -1.27 11.09
CA GLY A 201 -1.78 -1.70 11.75
C GLY A 201 -1.19 -0.68 12.74
N ASN A 202 -1.69 0.55 12.77
CA ASN A 202 -1.31 1.61 13.70
C ASN A 202 -2.27 1.75 14.90
N VAL A 203 -3.20 0.81 15.07
CA VAL A 203 -4.22 0.83 16.12
C VAL A 203 -4.06 -0.39 17.00
N ASP A 204 -3.87 -0.17 18.30
CA ASP A 204 -3.90 -1.24 19.31
C ASP A 204 -5.29 -1.28 19.98
N ILE A 205 -6.05 -2.35 19.70
CA ILE A 205 -7.39 -2.55 20.26
C ILE A 205 -7.34 -2.69 21.78
N ALA A 206 -6.31 -3.33 22.33
CA ALA A 206 -6.21 -3.58 23.77
C ALA A 206 -5.95 -2.26 24.51
N GLU A 207 -5.03 -1.45 24.01
CA GLU A 207 -4.72 -0.12 24.56
C GLU A 207 -5.96 0.79 24.54
N ILE A 208 -6.65 0.87 23.40
CA ILE A 208 -7.88 1.67 23.27
C ILE A 208 -8.96 1.17 24.23
N THR A 209 -9.14 -0.14 24.34
CA THR A 209 -10.15 -0.71 25.25
C THR A 209 -9.83 -0.34 26.70
N GLU A 210 -8.58 -0.47 27.13
CA GLU A 210 -8.12 -0.10 28.46
C GLU A 210 -8.42 1.38 28.75
N HIS A 211 -8.00 2.28 27.86
CA HIS A 211 -8.25 3.72 28.00
C HIS A 211 -9.74 4.05 28.10
N LEU A 212 -10.57 3.45 27.25
CA LEU A 212 -12.01 3.66 27.28
C LEU A 212 -12.65 3.17 28.58
N THR A 213 -12.20 2.03 29.12
CA THR A 213 -12.71 1.52 30.40
C THR A 213 -12.33 2.37 31.61
N HIS A 214 -11.26 3.18 31.50
CA HIS A 214 -10.87 4.13 32.55
C HIS A 214 -11.64 5.46 32.50
N LEU A 215 -12.49 5.68 31.49
CA LEU A 215 -13.32 6.88 31.42
C LEU A 215 -14.42 6.87 32.49
N ASN A 216 -14.66 8.04 33.09
CA ASN A 216 -15.69 8.18 34.11
C ASN A 216 -17.09 7.87 33.52
N GLY A 217 -17.81 6.95 34.16
CA GLY A 217 -19.14 6.51 33.75
C GLY A 217 -19.14 5.28 32.83
N VAL A 218 -17.98 4.83 32.35
CA VAL A 218 -17.86 3.57 31.60
C VAL A 218 -17.65 2.41 32.56
N GLN A 219 -18.47 1.35 32.46
CA GLN A 219 -18.30 0.13 33.24
C GLN A 219 -17.57 -0.96 32.45
N SER A 220 -17.93 -1.12 31.17
CA SER A 220 -17.23 -2.01 30.26
C SER A 220 -17.41 -1.55 28.81
N VAL A 221 -16.50 -2.00 27.95
CA VAL A 221 -16.55 -1.80 26.49
C VAL A 221 -16.45 -3.16 25.83
N HIS A 222 -17.31 -3.39 24.85
CA HIS A 222 -17.29 -4.62 24.06
C HIS A 222 -17.73 -4.32 22.63
N HIS A 223 -17.68 -5.35 21.77
CA HIS A 223 -18.02 -5.23 20.35
C HIS A 223 -17.29 -4.08 19.64
N LEU A 224 -16.03 -3.83 20.05
CA LEU A 224 -15.19 -2.79 19.47
C LEU A 224 -14.63 -3.27 18.13
N HIS A 225 -15.13 -2.68 17.05
CA HIS A 225 -14.63 -2.89 15.70
C HIS A 225 -14.04 -1.59 15.19
N ILE A 226 -12.80 -1.65 14.70
CA ILE A 226 -12.11 -0.51 14.11
C ILE A 226 -11.58 -0.94 12.75
N TRP A 227 -11.92 -0.16 11.71
CA TRP A 227 -11.46 -0.40 10.35
C TRP A 227 -11.04 0.91 9.67
N SER A 228 -10.34 0.80 8.55
CA SER A 228 -9.97 1.96 7.74
C SER A 228 -10.88 2.12 6.52
N MET A 229 -11.20 3.36 6.16
CA MET A 229 -11.97 3.67 4.96
C MET A 229 -11.10 3.83 3.70
N ASP A 230 -9.89 4.37 3.87
CA ASP A 230 -8.94 4.68 2.78
C ASP A 230 -7.46 4.49 3.18
N GLY A 231 -7.18 3.92 4.36
CA GLY A 231 -5.84 3.80 4.91
C GLY A 231 -5.42 4.98 5.80
N TYR A 232 -6.19 6.07 5.84
CA TYR A 232 -5.91 7.26 6.65
C TYR A 232 -7.05 7.58 7.61
N LYS A 233 -8.30 7.42 7.17
CA LYS A 233 -9.49 7.68 7.97
C LYS A 233 -9.99 6.40 8.59
N ASN A 234 -9.85 6.31 9.90
CA ASN A 234 -10.35 5.18 10.67
C ASN A 234 -11.77 5.44 11.16
N ALA A 235 -12.59 4.39 11.15
CA ALA A 235 -13.94 4.38 11.68
C ALA A 235 -14.03 3.31 12.79
N ALA A 236 -14.91 3.55 13.76
CA ALA A 236 -15.16 2.62 14.84
C ALA A 236 -16.65 2.47 15.14
N THR A 237 -17.04 1.25 15.50
CA THR A 237 -18.31 0.91 16.13
C THR A 237 -18.02 0.19 17.43
N LEU A 238 -18.68 0.57 18.51
CA LEU A 238 -18.48 -0.04 19.81
C LEU A 238 -19.71 0.08 20.70
N HIS A 239 -19.77 -0.82 21.67
CA HIS A 239 -20.79 -0.87 22.70
C HIS A 239 -20.16 -0.49 24.03
N VAL A 240 -20.83 0.39 24.77
CA VAL A 240 -20.36 0.93 26.04
C VAL A 240 -21.44 0.72 27.09
N VAL A 241 -21.12 -0.05 28.13
CA VAL A 241 -22.02 -0.26 29.26
C VAL A 241 -21.84 0.88 30.26
N THR A 242 -22.93 1.56 30.59
CA THR A 242 -22.89 2.73 31.49
C THR A 242 -24.18 2.82 32.31
N ALA A 243 -24.02 3.11 33.61
CA ALA A 243 -25.12 3.54 34.49
C ALA A 243 -25.23 5.08 34.60
N GLY A 244 -24.32 5.81 33.96
CA GLY A 244 -24.23 7.27 34.02
C GLY A 244 -25.01 7.98 32.91
N ASP A 245 -24.76 9.29 32.77
CA ASP A 245 -25.34 10.08 31.67
C ASP A 245 -24.74 9.64 30.32
N THR A 246 -25.56 8.96 29.51
CA THR A 246 -25.18 8.48 28.18
C THR A 246 -24.68 9.59 27.26
N ALA A 247 -25.19 10.82 27.37
CA ALA A 247 -24.75 11.94 26.55
C ALA A 247 -23.30 12.35 26.90
N GLN A 248 -22.99 12.39 28.19
CA GLN A 248 -21.64 12.69 28.68
C GLN A 248 -20.65 11.59 28.31
N VAL A 249 -21.02 10.31 28.53
CA VAL A 249 -20.16 9.17 28.21
C VAL A 249 -19.85 9.11 26.72
N LYS A 250 -20.85 9.25 25.84
CA LYS A 250 -20.64 9.31 24.38
C LYS A 250 -19.68 10.41 23.97
N LYS A 251 -19.73 11.57 24.63
CA LYS A 251 -18.81 12.68 24.35
C LYS A 251 -17.37 12.32 24.72
N LEU A 252 -17.15 11.74 25.90
CA LEU A 252 -15.82 11.33 26.37
C LEU A 252 -15.22 10.24 25.48
N VAL A 253 -16.00 9.20 25.18
CA VAL A 253 -15.59 8.10 24.28
C VAL A 253 -15.19 8.61 22.90
N LYS A 254 -15.99 9.52 22.32
CA LYS A 254 -15.67 10.11 21.01
C LYS A 254 -14.43 11.00 21.04
N GLN A 255 -14.15 11.67 22.16
CA GLN A 255 -12.94 12.47 22.33
C GLN A 255 -11.71 11.57 22.42
N GLU A 256 -11.74 10.53 23.25
CA GLU A 256 -10.67 9.54 23.38
C GLU A 256 -10.35 8.92 22.01
N LEU A 257 -11.35 8.38 21.31
CA LEU A 257 -11.14 7.75 19.99
C LEU A 257 -10.60 8.73 18.94
N ALA A 258 -10.93 10.02 19.03
CA ALA A 258 -10.39 11.04 18.13
C ALA A 258 -8.88 11.27 18.35
N GLU A 259 -8.38 11.13 19.59
CA GLU A 259 -6.94 11.20 19.90
C GLU A 259 -6.17 10.03 19.27
N HIS A 260 -6.82 8.88 19.10
CA HIS A 260 -6.32 7.70 18.37
C HIS A 260 -6.51 7.79 16.83
N GLY A 261 -6.92 8.95 16.30
CA GLY A 261 -7.07 9.17 14.86
C GLY A 261 -8.32 8.55 14.24
N ILE A 262 -9.32 8.19 15.05
CA ILE A 262 -10.58 7.63 14.58
C ILE A 262 -11.58 8.77 14.38
N VAL A 263 -12.00 8.96 13.12
CA VAL A 263 -12.75 10.14 12.68
C VAL A 263 -14.25 9.92 12.59
N HIS A 264 -14.69 8.66 12.51
CA HIS A 264 -16.10 8.30 12.42
C HIS A 264 -16.43 7.26 13.48
N VAL A 265 -17.28 7.62 14.45
CA VAL A 265 -17.57 6.77 15.61
C VAL A 265 -19.07 6.64 15.83
N THR A 266 -19.54 5.40 15.88
CA THR A 266 -20.88 5.03 16.36
C THR A 266 -20.73 4.34 17.71
N VAL A 267 -21.35 4.91 18.74
CA VAL A 267 -21.34 4.36 20.11
C VAL A 267 -22.76 3.92 20.45
N GLU A 268 -22.92 2.64 20.70
CA GLU A 268 -24.11 2.07 21.33
C GLU A 268 -23.92 2.10 22.85
N CYS A 269 -24.92 2.59 23.58
CA CYS A 269 -24.85 2.65 25.04
C CYS A 269 -25.87 1.69 25.61
N GLU A 270 -25.39 0.77 26.43
CA GLU A 270 -26.21 -0.27 27.06
C GLU A 270 -26.27 -0.04 28.57
N ALA A 271 -27.42 -0.36 29.16
CA ALA A 271 -27.55 -0.39 30.61
C ALA A 271 -26.84 -1.62 31.20
N PRO A 272 -26.41 -1.61 32.48
CA PRO A 272 -25.71 -2.75 33.08
C PRO A 272 -26.48 -4.07 33.09
N GLU A 273 -27.82 -4.00 33.08
CA GLU A 273 -28.72 -5.16 33.06
C GLU A 273 -29.22 -5.50 31.64
N GLU A 274 -28.82 -4.71 30.64
CA GLU A 274 -29.21 -4.94 29.24
C GLU A 274 -28.32 -6.02 28.62
N GLU A 275 -28.94 -7.03 28.02
CA GLU A 275 -28.21 -8.06 27.27
C GLU A 275 -27.91 -7.56 25.86
N CYS A 276 -26.63 -7.59 25.48
CA CYS A 276 -26.20 -7.33 24.12
C CYS A 276 -26.76 -8.39 23.16
N ARG A 277 -27.44 -7.94 22.10
CA ARG A 277 -28.08 -8.84 21.10
C ARG A 277 -27.22 -9.12 19.88
N GLU A 278 -26.01 -8.59 19.83
CA GLU A 278 -25.10 -8.78 18.70
C GLU A 278 -24.40 -10.14 18.76
N SER A 279 -24.23 -10.75 17.59
CA SER A 279 -23.59 -12.06 17.46
C SER A 279 -22.11 -11.98 17.87
N GLY A 280 -21.69 -12.87 18.77
CA GLY A 280 -20.33 -12.87 19.32
C GLY A 280 -20.17 -12.12 20.65
N CYS A 281 -21.25 -11.54 21.18
CA CYS A 281 -21.31 -10.97 22.54
C CYS A 281 -22.06 -11.89 23.52
N GLU A 282 -22.46 -13.09 23.09
CA GLU A 282 -23.17 -14.07 23.91
C GLU A 282 -22.33 -14.51 25.11
N GLY A 283 -22.81 -14.20 26.33
CA GLY A 283 -22.25 -14.71 27.57
C GLY A 283 -21.03 -13.96 28.13
N ILE A 284 -20.74 -12.74 27.67
CA ILE A 284 -19.81 -11.85 28.38
C ILE A 284 -20.55 -11.33 29.62
N PRO A 285 -20.20 -11.77 30.85
CA PRO A 285 -20.89 -11.28 32.04
C PRO A 285 -20.54 -9.80 32.21
N HIS A 286 -21.55 -8.92 32.23
CA HIS A 286 -21.38 -7.50 32.57
C HIS A 286 -20.97 -7.28 34.04
N THR A 287 -20.90 -8.36 34.82
CA THR A 287 -20.49 -8.39 36.22
C THR A 287 -19.60 -9.61 36.46
N ASP A 288 -18.30 -9.40 36.71
CA ASP A 288 -17.53 -10.01 37.81
C ASP A 288 -16.01 -9.93 37.58
N SER A 289 -15.44 -8.75 37.82
CA SER A 289 -14.02 -8.60 38.19
C SER A 289 -13.85 -8.81 39.70
N HIS A 290 -14.31 -9.95 40.23
CA HIS A 290 -13.97 -10.36 41.60
C HIS A 290 -12.76 -11.30 41.57
N HIS A 291 -11.59 -10.70 41.85
CA HIS A 291 -10.42 -11.39 42.37
C HIS A 291 -10.82 -12.33 43.52
N HIS A 292 -10.91 -13.63 43.27
CA HIS A 292 -10.85 -14.63 44.33
C HIS A 292 -9.53 -15.39 44.25
N GLY A 293 -8.62 -15.00 45.15
CA GLY A 293 -7.43 -15.77 45.45
C GLY A 293 -7.81 -17.16 45.98
N HIS A 294 -7.37 -18.20 45.27
CA HIS A 294 -7.52 -19.57 45.73
C HIS A 294 -6.53 -19.86 46.86
N HIS A 295 -7.03 -19.86 48.09
CA HIS A 295 -6.42 -20.53 49.23
C HIS A 295 -6.60 -22.05 49.05
N HIS A 296 -5.51 -22.78 48.76
CA HIS A 296 -5.51 -24.24 48.80
C HIS A 296 -5.36 -24.71 50.25
N GLY A 297 -6.46 -25.11 50.88
CA GLY A 297 -6.46 -25.96 52.06
C GLY A 297 -6.37 -27.42 51.63
N HIS A 298 -5.22 -28.06 51.86
CA HIS A 298 -5.06 -29.50 51.73
C HIS A 298 -5.68 -30.21 52.94
N HIS A 299 -6.56 -31.17 52.68
CA HIS A 299 -7.01 -32.13 53.66
C HIS A 299 -7.14 -33.52 53.05
N HIS A 300 -6.57 -34.49 53.79
CA HIS A 300 -6.67 -35.96 53.69
C HIS A 300 -5.77 -36.63 52.62
N HIS A 301 -5.05 -37.71 52.89
CA HIS A 301 -5.15 -38.79 53.88
C HIS A 301 -3.76 -39.26 54.32
#